data_AF-A0A7K4UUC7-F1
#
_entry.id   AF-A0A7K4UUC7-F1
#
_cell.length_a   1.000
_cell.length_b   1.000
_cell.length_c   1.000
_cell.angle_alpha   90.00
_cell.angle_beta   90.00
_cell.angle_gamma   90.00
#
_symmetry.space_group_name_H-M   'P 1'
#
loop_
_entity.id
_entity.type
_entity.pdbx_description
1 polymer ?
#
loop_
_entity_poly.entity_id
_entity_poly.type
_entity_poly.pdbx_seq_one_letter_code
_entity_poly.pdbx_strand_id
1 'polypeptide(L)'
;ERPFPCHQCSRSFHSQANLLRHHLTHTGERPHQCPQCGKRFAQSSTLRQHLQQLHLRRFPHRCSDCGLRFHRPHRLLLHRAHHTGEYPYKCNQCGCSF
;
A
#
# COMPACT_ATOMS: atom_id res chain seq x y z
N GLU A 1 14.77 -10.41 13.41
CA GLU A 1 15.20 -9.28 14.28
C GLU A 1 15.19 -7.97 13.50
N ARG A 2 15.12 -6.81 14.15
CA ARG A 2 15.08 -5.48 13.51
C ARG A 2 16.30 -4.66 13.93
N PRO A 3 17.49 -4.94 13.39
CA PRO A 3 18.75 -4.40 13.89
C PRO A 3 18.98 -2.92 13.53
N PHE A 4 18.11 -2.31 12.72
CA PHE A 4 18.27 -0.93 12.25
C PHE A 4 17.28 0.01 12.95
N PRO A 5 17.61 0.57 14.12
CA PRO A 5 16.75 1.52 14.83
C PRO A 5 16.79 2.91 14.18
N CYS A 6 15.68 3.62 14.26
CA CYS A 6 15.64 5.06 14.00
C CYS A 6 15.98 5.82 15.29
N HIS A 7 16.79 6.87 15.20
CA HIS A 7 17.12 7.71 16.35
C HIS A 7 16.12 8.85 16.59
N GLN A 8 15.24 9.11 15.63
CA GLN A 8 14.21 10.16 15.73
C GLN A 8 12.86 9.61 16.21
N CYS A 9 12.68 8.28 16.26
CA CYS A 9 11.49 7.64 16.81
C CYS A 9 11.78 6.20 17.23
N SER A 10 10.88 5.57 18.00
CA SER A 10 11.07 4.21 18.53
C SER A 10 10.90 3.06 17.51
N ARG A 11 11.01 3.34 16.20
CA ARG A 11 10.86 2.32 15.15
C ARG A 11 12.19 1.70 14.78
N SER A 12 12.19 0.38 14.63
CA SER A 12 13.32 -0.37 14.08
C SER A 12 12.92 -1.14 12.83
N PHE A 13 13.89 -1.39 11.96
CA PHE A 13 13.69 -1.97 10.63
C PHE A 13 14.59 -3.20 10.41
N HIS A 14 14.17 -4.08 9.50
CA HIS A 14 14.90 -5.30 9.14
C HIS A 14 16.07 -5.04 8.16
N SER A 15 16.13 -3.86 7.54
CA SER A 15 17.18 -3.50 6.59
C SER A 15 17.50 -2.01 6.64
N GLN A 16 18.76 -1.67 6.35
CA GLN A 16 19.22 -0.29 6.20
C GLN A 16 18.38 0.49 5.17
N ALA A 17 18.06 -0.14 4.04
CA ALA A 17 17.22 0.48 2.99
C ALA A 17 15.83 0.87 3.50
N ASN A 18 15.24 0.06 4.39
CA ASN A 18 13.95 0.39 5.01
C ASN A 18 14.06 1.56 6.00
N LEU A 19 15.16 1.62 6.77
CA LEU A 19 15.45 2.73 7.68
C LEU A 19 15.65 4.04 6.91
N LEU A 20 16.46 4.03 5.85
CA LEU A 20 16.70 5.21 5.00
C LEU A 20 15.40 5.72 4.36
N ARG A 21 14.58 4.80 3.86
CA ARG A 21 13.27 5.15 3.31
C ARG A 21 12.31 5.70 4.37
N HIS A 22 12.41 5.22 5.60
CA HIS A 22 11.66 5.77 6.72
C HIS A 22 12.15 7.18 7.10
N HIS A 23 13.44 7.48 7.00
CA HIS A 23 13.94 8.83 7.30
C HIS A 23 13.29 9.92 6.43
N LEU A 24 12.87 9.59 5.21
CA LEU A 24 12.08 10.50 4.36
C LEU A 24 10.77 10.96 5.02
N THR A 25 10.21 10.20 5.96
CA THR A 25 9.01 10.62 6.71
C THR A 25 9.32 11.68 7.76
N HIS A 26 10.56 11.77 8.23
CA HIS A 26 11.00 12.80 9.16
C HIS A 26 11.42 14.08 8.42
N THR A 27 12.18 13.94 7.34
CA THR A 27 12.66 15.09 6.55
C THR A 27 11.56 15.68 5.66
N GLY A 28 10.51 14.91 5.37
CA GLY A 28 9.47 15.30 4.42
C GLY A 28 9.94 15.24 2.96
N GLU A 29 11.15 14.74 2.69
CA GLU A 29 11.67 14.62 1.34
C GLU A 29 10.82 13.66 0.50
N ARG A 30 10.58 14.09 -0.74
CA ARG A 30 9.80 13.32 -1.72
C ARG A 30 10.54 13.30 -3.04
N PRO A 31 11.49 12.37 -3.23
CA PRO A 31 12.38 12.37 -4.40
C PRO A 31 11.64 12.13 -5.72
N HIS A 32 10.51 11.44 -5.69
CA HIS A 32 9.83 10.98 -6.89
C HIS A 32 8.69 11.91 -7.29
N GLN A 33 8.81 12.60 -8.42
CA GLN A 33 7.80 13.50 -8.94
C GLN A 33 6.94 12.84 -10.03
N CYS A 34 5.64 13.09 -10.01
CA CYS A 34 4.75 12.73 -11.10
C CYS A 34 4.97 13.69 -12.28
N PRO A 35 5.34 13.18 -13.47
CA PRO A 35 5.58 14.03 -14.63
C PRO A 35 4.29 14.66 -15.19
N GLN A 36 3.12 14.13 -14.86
CA GLN A 36 1.84 14.61 -15.40
C GLN A 36 1.18 15.69 -14.55
N CYS A 37 1.35 15.67 -13.21
CA CYS A 37 0.70 16.62 -12.31
C CYS A 37 1.66 17.27 -11.30
N GLY A 38 2.96 17.00 -11.38
CA GLY A 38 3.98 17.58 -10.50
C GLY A 38 3.96 17.06 -9.05
N LYS A 39 2.99 16.22 -8.66
CA LYS A 39 2.86 15.71 -7.30
C LYS A 39 4.04 14.82 -6.90
N ARG A 40 4.58 15.00 -5.69
CA ARG A 40 5.78 14.30 -5.21
C ARG A 40 5.47 13.17 -4.21
N PHE A 41 6.30 12.13 -4.23
CA PHE A 41 6.19 10.92 -3.42
C PHE A 41 7.54 10.51 -2.83
N ALA A 42 7.51 9.95 -1.63
CA ALA A 42 8.71 9.42 -0.95
C ALA A 42 9.18 8.07 -1.54
N GLN A 43 8.33 7.36 -2.28
CA GLN A 43 8.65 6.05 -2.84
C GLN A 43 8.21 5.94 -4.30
N SER A 44 9.04 5.30 -5.13
CA SER A 44 8.78 5.05 -6.55
C SER A 44 7.57 4.14 -6.78
N SER A 45 7.34 3.17 -5.90
CA SER A 45 6.16 2.29 -5.92
C SER A 45 4.87 3.08 -5.75
N THR A 46 4.84 4.04 -4.81
CA THR A 46 3.69 4.92 -4.57
C THR A 46 3.44 5.85 -5.76
N LEU A 47 4.50 6.39 -6.38
CA LEU A 47 4.36 7.16 -7.63
C LEU A 47 3.78 6.30 -8.76
N ARG A 48 4.32 5.10 -8.97
CA ARG A 48 3.84 4.17 -10.01
C ARG A 48 2.36 3.85 -9.83
N GLN A 49 1.95 3.60 -8.60
CA GLN A 49 0.56 3.41 -8.27
C GLN A 49 -0.28 4.64 -8.58
N HIS A 50 0.14 5.83 -8.13
CA HIS A 50 -0.56 7.07 -8.44
C HIS A 50 -0.78 7.26 -9.95
N LEU A 51 0.26 7.00 -10.77
CA LEU A 51 0.17 7.04 -12.23
C LEU A 51 -0.85 6.02 -12.76
N GLN A 52 -0.81 4.77 -12.30
CA GLN A 52 -1.77 3.76 -12.70
C GLN A 52 -3.21 4.13 -12.36
N GLN A 53 -3.42 4.77 -11.21
CA GLN A 53 -4.74 5.09 -10.67
C GLN A 53 -5.40 6.28 -11.38
N LEU A 54 -4.67 7.37 -11.51
CA LEU A 54 -5.25 8.64 -11.93
C LEU A 54 -5.00 8.94 -13.41
N HIS A 55 -3.85 8.49 -13.92
CA HIS A 55 -3.37 8.92 -15.23
C HIS A 55 -3.57 7.84 -16.30
N LEU A 56 -3.18 6.60 -16.02
CA LEU A 56 -3.28 5.48 -16.97
C LEU A 56 -4.62 4.73 -16.88
N ARG A 57 -5.41 4.97 -15.82
CA ARG A 57 -6.66 4.25 -15.53
C ARG A 57 -6.49 2.72 -15.64
N ARG A 58 -5.35 2.19 -15.16
CA ARG A 58 -5.05 0.75 -15.19
C ARG A 58 -5.51 0.09 -13.90
N PHE A 59 -6.39 -0.88 -14.04
CA PHE A 59 -6.95 -1.68 -12.94
C PHE A 59 -6.61 -3.17 -13.19
N PRO A 60 -5.40 -3.61 -12.83
CA PRO A 60 -4.92 -4.95 -13.20
C PRO A 60 -5.72 -6.08 -12.54
N HIS A 61 -6.36 -5.82 -11.41
CA HIS A 61 -7.06 -6.86 -10.66
C HIS A 61 -8.56 -6.82 -10.97
N ARG A 62 -9.07 -7.83 -11.68
CA ARG A 62 -10.49 -7.94 -12.03
C ARG A 62 -11.19 -8.95 -11.12
N CYS A 63 -12.39 -8.61 -10.63
CA CYS A 63 -13.29 -9.55 -9.98
C CYS A 63 -13.88 -10.50 -11.02
N SER A 64 -13.80 -11.80 -10.75
CA SER A 64 -14.39 -12.85 -11.60
C SER A 64 -15.92 -12.77 -11.63
N ASP A 65 -16.53 -12.38 -10.51
CA ASP A 65 -17.96 -12.59 -10.27
C ASP A 65 -18.80 -11.45 -10.83
N CYS A 66 -18.31 -10.21 -10.74
CA CYS A 66 -19.01 -9.01 -11.25
C CYS A 66 -18.21 -8.20 -12.28
N GLY A 67 -16.96 -8.58 -12.57
CA GLY A 67 -16.11 -7.87 -13.53
C GLY A 67 -15.51 -6.55 -13.03
N LEU A 68 -15.84 -6.07 -11.83
CA LEU A 68 -15.29 -4.84 -11.26
C LEU A 68 -13.77 -4.91 -11.15
N ARG A 69 -13.08 -3.81 -11.44
CA ARG A 69 -11.61 -3.77 -11.49
C ARG A 69 -11.02 -2.89 -10.39
N PHE A 70 -9.86 -3.31 -9.88
CA PHE A 70 -9.16 -2.71 -8.75
C PHE A 70 -7.69 -2.47 -9.06
N HIS A 71 -7.13 -1.46 -8.40
CA HIS A 71 -5.72 -1.08 -8.52
C HIS A 71 -4.79 -1.83 -7.56
N ARG A 72 -5.34 -2.44 -6.50
CA ARG A 72 -4.59 -3.22 -5.50
C ARG A 72 -5.26 -4.57 -5.28
N PRO A 73 -4.48 -5.64 -5.04
CA PRO A 73 -5.03 -6.98 -4.84
C PRO A 73 -5.85 -7.08 -3.55
N HIS A 74 -5.41 -6.45 -2.44
CA HIS A 74 -6.18 -6.48 -1.19
C HIS A 74 -7.56 -5.82 -1.33
N ARG A 75 -7.71 -4.83 -2.23
CA ARG A 75 -9.02 -4.20 -2.48
C ARG A 75 -9.96 -5.15 -3.22
N LEU A 76 -9.42 -5.94 -4.15
CA LEU A 76 -10.18 -7.01 -4.80
C LEU A 76 -10.54 -8.11 -3.78
N LEU A 77 -9.61 -8.49 -2.89
CA LEU A 77 -9.85 -9.50 -1.87
C LEU A 77 -11.00 -9.09 -0.93
N LEU A 78 -10.93 -7.87 -0.38
CA LEU A 78 -12.01 -7.31 0.45
C LEU A 78 -13.32 -7.20 -0.32
N HIS A 79 -13.26 -6.80 -1.61
CA HIS A 79 -14.45 -6.75 -2.43
C HIS A 79 -15.10 -8.13 -2.61
N ARG A 80 -14.29 -9.18 -2.82
CA ARG A 80 -14.78 -10.56 -2.97
C ARG A 80 -15.50 -11.06 -1.72
N ALA A 81 -15.11 -10.60 -0.53
CA ALA A 81 -15.81 -10.94 0.70
C ALA A 81 -17.29 -10.52 0.66
N HIS A 82 -17.67 -9.50 -0.12
CA HIS A 82 -19.08 -9.12 -0.28
C HIS A 82 -19.87 -10.11 -1.15
N HIS A 83 -19.21 -10.89 -2.02
CA HIS A 83 -19.87 -11.93 -2.82
C HIS A 83 -19.96 -13.25 -2.06
N THR A 84 -18.89 -13.64 -1.36
CA THR A 84 -18.81 -14.93 -0.67
C THR A 84 -19.32 -14.90 0.76
N GLY A 85 -19.42 -13.71 1.37
CA GLY A 85 -19.63 -13.57 2.82
C GLY A 85 -18.42 -13.96 3.66
N GLU A 86 -17.31 -14.36 3.03
CA GLU A 86 -16.08 -14.77 3.70
C GLU A 86 -15.11 -13.60 3.79
N TYR A 87 -14.97 -13.07 5.00
CA TYR A 87 -14.07 -11.96 5.28
C TYR A 87 -12.65 -12.46 5.60
N PRO A 88 -11.59 -11.87 5.02
CA PRO A 88 -10.25 -12.43 5.09
C PRO A 88 -9.62 -12.39 6.49
N TYR A 89 -10.07 -11.47 7.33
CA TYR A 89 -9.50 -11.25 8.65
C TYR A 89 -10.44 -11.80 9.70
N LYS A 90 -9.98 -12.76 10.50
CA LYS A 90 -10.76 -13.33 11.60
C LYS A 90 -10.17 -12.92 12.94
N CYS A 91 -11.00 -12.46 13.85
CA CYS A 91 -10.60 -12.27 15.24
C CYS A 91 -10.67 -13.62 15.96
N ASN A 92 -9.53 -14.07 16.49
CA ASN A 92 -9.46 -15.31 17.25
C ASN A 92 -10.08 -15.22 18.65
N GLN A 93 -10.31 -14.01 19.17
CA GLN A 93 -10.91 -13.80 20.50
C GLN A 93 -12.45 -13.83 20.46
N CYS A 94 -13.08 -13.22 19.46
CA CYS A 94 -14.54 -13.17 19.35
C CYS A 94 -15.11 -14.01 18.20
N GLY A 95 -14.28 -14.56 17.32
CA GLY A 95 -14.70 -15.38 16.17
C GLY A 95 -15.27 -14.59 14.98
N CYS A 96 -15.49 -13.28 15.12
CA CYS A 96 -15.97 -12.41 14.05
C CYS A 96 -14.95 -12.30 12.91
N SER A 97 -15.47 -12.14 11.69
CA SER A 97 -14.66 -11.93 10.48
C SER A 97 -14.89 -10.51 9.92
N PHE A 98 -13.83 -9.88 9.39
CA PHE A 98 -13.76 -8.48 8.91
C PHE A 98 -12.93 -8.31 7.63
#